data_AF-A0A6A3EM23-F1
#
_entry.id   AF-A0A6A3EM23-F1
#
_cell.length_a   1.000
_cell.length_b   1.000
_cell.length_c   1.000
_cell.angle_alpha   90.00
_cell.angle_beta   90.00
_cell.angle_gamma   90.00
#
_symmetry.space_group_name_H-M   'P 1'
#
loop_
_entity.id
_entity.type
_entity.pdbx_description
1 polymer ?
#
loop_
_entity_poly.entity_id
_entity_poly.type
_entity_poly.pdbx_seq_one_letter_code
_entity_poly.pdbx_strand_id
1 'polypeptide(L)'
;MEERFYYSGGSVREFTLATSEDIRNAIDEACSGVDDISNLLSNNSSVLAGKSQVDRLRHTFVKNADDTNQFIARRYWEQVIDSEYAVLRLSTRLRSDALFRIYAWARSAGHGSLAGTVFEVYVHRLAADNMLRLQISEYDQPAFRKPNEPRAYAFKPLLLRAGTAAQWGTSDDYKSYLEKWRDDDEHTYWFPACDNFPNIDSIVKLESTASGKKGGVAYLQVTIAEQHDISSTQLTEMDTIFGVADIPEPPIYIAICPDPTSCQTFVLNPRNEVLLTRRTRRVFVGYFEEYQLATAADGPMNNISVKPAPPEHNYDTRNKRQRSS
;
A
#
# COMPACT_ATOMS: atom_id res chain seq x y z
N MET A 1 22.81 -9.22 0.32
CA MET A 1 22.18 -9.78 -0.90
C MET A 1 20.75 -9.27 -1.00
N GLU A 2 19.96 -9.36 0.07
CA GLU A 2 18.60 -8.80 0.17
C GLU A 2 18.55 -7.29 -0.14
N GLU A 3 19.42 -6.47 0.47
CA GLU A 3 19.47 -5.03 0.20
C GLU A 3 19.69 -4.70 -1.30
N ARG A 4 20.59 -5.43 -1.98
CA ARG A 4 20.81 -5.24 -3.42
C ARG A 4 19.57 -5.61 -4.22
N PHE A 5 18.86 -6.66 -3.81
CA PHE A 5 17.64 -7.11 -4.46
C PHE A 5 16.50 -6.10 -4.28
N TYR A 6 16.33 -5.55 -3.07
CA TYR A 6 15.39 -4.47 -2.77
C TYR A 6 15.55 -3.27 -3.73
N TYR A 7 16.79 -2.84 -3.97
CA TYR A 7 17.05 -1.74 -4.90
C TYR A 7 16.94 -2.15 -6.37
N SER A 8 17.48 -3.31 -6.77
CA SER A 8 17.63 -3.68 -8.20
C SER A 8 16.49 -4.49 -8.80
N GLY A 9 15.60 -5.08 -8.01
CA GLY A 9 14.64 -6.09 -8.48
C GLY A 9 15.28 -7.36 -9.05
N GLY A 10 16.58 -7.58 -8.79
CA GLY A 10 17.33 -8.69 -9.40
C GLY A 10 17.91 -8.38 -10.78
N SER A 11 17.87 -7.12 -11.23
CA SER A 11 18.54 -6.68 -12.45
C SER A 11 20.03 -7.03 -12.43
N VAL A 12 20.49 -7.92 -13.32
CA VAL A 12 21.93 -8.27 -13.41
C VAL A 12 22.78 -7.02 -13.65
N ARG A 13 22.28 -6.08 -14.47
CA ARG A 13 22.96 -4.81 -14.75
C ARG A 13 23.27 -4.06 -13.45
N GLU A 14 22.25 -3.83 -12.64
CA GLU A 14 22.43 -3.09 -11.39
C GLU A 14 23.13 -3.93 -10.31
N PHE A 15 22.89 -5.24 -10.28
CA PHE A 15 23.53 -6.16 -9.34
C PHE A 15 25.06 -6.18 -9.45
N THR A 16 25.61 -5.84 -10.62
CA THR A 16 27.06 -5.77 -10.86
C THR A 16 27.73 -4.48 -10.35
N LEU A 17 26.96 -3.50 -9.87
CA LEU A 17 27.53 -2.27 -9.29
C LEU A 17 28.26 -2.54 -7.97
N ALA A 18 29.22 -1.67 -7.64
CA ALA A 18 30.17 -1.91 -6.55
C ALA A 18 29.48 -1.90 -5.18
N THR A 19 28.53 -1.01 -4.95
CA THR A 19 27.84 -0.84 -3.66
C THR A 19 26.32 -0.78 -3.81
N SER A 20 25.58 -1.04 -2.72
CA SER A 20 24.11 -0.86 -2.69
C SER A 20 23.72 0.60 -2.93
N GLU A 21 24.55 1.56 -2.51
CA GLU A 21 24.33 2.99 -2.74
C GLU A 21 24.46 3.34 -4.24
N ASP A 22 25.36 2.69 -4.97
CA ASP A 22 25.45 2.86 -6.44
C ASP A 22 24.18 2.37 -7.13
N ILE A 23 23.63 1.23 -6.68
CA ILE A 23 22.35 0.69 -7.18
C ILE A 23 21.21 1.67 -6.89
N ARG A 24 21.15 2.18 -5.66
CA ARG A 24 20.16 3.17 -5.26
C ARG A 24 20.22 4.43 -6.13
N ASN A 25 21.40 5.01 -6.29
CA ASN A 25 21.62 6.20 -7.12
C ASN A 25 21.22 5.96 -8.58
N ALA A 26 21.58 4.80 -9.11
CA ALA A 26 21.18 4.35 -10.44
C ALA A 26 19.65 4.30 -10.64
N ILE A 27 18.92 3.77 -9.66
CA ILE A 27 17.45 3.70 -9.69
C ILE A 27 16.83 5.08 -9.48
N ASP A 28 17.42 5.94 -8.65
CA ASP A 28 16.97 7.31 -8.44
C ASP A 28 17.10 8.16 -9.71
N GLU A 29 18.24 8.07 -10.40
CA GLU A 29 18.45 8.68 -11.71
C GLU A 29 17.43 8.15 -12.72
N ALA A 30 17.18 6.84 -12.71
CA ALA A 30 16.25 6.22 -13.64
C ALA A 30 14.81 6.69 -13.39
N CYS A 31 14.36 6.71 -12.13
CA CYS A 31 13.04 7.21 -11.73
C CYS A 31 12.86 8.69 -12.09
N SER A 32 13.91 9.50 -11.88
CA SER A 32 13.90 10.94 -12.19
C SER A 32 13.82 11.20 -13.70
N GLY A 33 14.42 10.33 -14.51
CA GLY A 33 14.38 10.41 -15.97
C GLY A 33 13.12 9.81 -16.63
N VAL A 34 12.16 9.30 -15.85
CA VAL A 34 10.85 8.91 -16.40
C VAL A 34 10.05 10.19 -16.62
N ASP A 35 9.83 10.60 -17.87
CA ASP A 35 8.96 11.75 -18.19
C ASP A 35 7.50 11.32 -18.28
N ASP A 36 7.23 10.19 -18.93
CA ASP A 36 5.88 9.64 -19.13
C ASP A 36 5.73 8.25 -18.48
N ILE A 37 5.00 8.22 -17.36
CA ILE A 37 4.67 6.99 -16.62
C ILE A 37 3.87 6.01 -17.49
N SER A 38 3.05 6.49 -18.42
CA SER A 38 2.25 5.64 -19.29
C SER A 38 3.14 4.79 -20.20
N ASN A 39 4.26 5.36 -20.67
CA ASN A 39 5.25 4.63 -21.45
C ASN A 39 5.94 3.55 -20.61
N LEU A 40 6.32 3.87 -19.37
CA LEU A 40 6.92 2.91 -18.44
C LEU A 40 6.02 1.68 -18.21
N LEU A 41 4.71 1.89 -18.12
CA LEU A 41 3.72 0.86 -17.82
C LEU A 41 3.13 0.14 -19.05
N SER A 42 3.53 0.56 -20.25
CA SER A 42 3.02 0.01 -21.49
C SER A 42 3.78 -1.25 -21.90
N ASN A 43 3.06 -2.36 -22.07
CA ASN A 43 3.61 -3.62 -22.58
C ASN A 43 4.09 -3.53 -24.05
N ASN A 44 3.69 -2.46 -24.75
CA ASN A 44 3.90 -2.27 -26.19
C ASN A 44 4.95 -1.20 -26.52
N SER A 45 5.48 -0.45 -25.54
CA SER A 45 6.54 0.49 -25.86
C SER A 45 7.79 -0.27 -26.28
N SER A 46 8.36 0.15 -27.39
CA SER A 46 9.48 -0.53 -28.02
C SER A 46 10.66 -0.62 -27.04
N VAL A 47 11.16 -1.84 -26.84
CA VAL A 47 12.51 -2.15 -26.29
C VAL A 47 13.64 -1.42 -27.09
N LEU A 48 13.30 -0.78 -28.22
CA LEU A 48 14.24 -0.25 -29.20
C LEU A 48 14.59 1.24 -29.01
N ALA A 49 14.20 1.91 -27.94
CA ALA A 49 14.59 3.29 -27.69
C ALA A 49 15.62 3.37 -26.56
N GLY A 50 16.90 3.16 -26.90
CA GLY A 50 18.08 3.25 -26.02
C GLY A 50 18.38 4.65 -25.46
N LYS A 51 17.35 5.41 -25.10
CA LYS A 51 17.41 6.69 -24.39
C LYS A 51 16.48 6.74 -23.17
N SER A 52 15.46 5.88 -23.09
CA SER A 52 14.55 5.88 -21.94
C SER A 52 15.16 5.08 -20.79
N GLN A 53 15.38 5.72 -19.65
CA GLN A 53 15.77 5.07 -18.39
C GLN A 53 14.78 3.97 -17.94
N VAL A 54 13.62 3.91 -18.58
CA VAL A 54 12.55 2.91 -18.45
C VAL A 54 13.06 1.47 -18.44
N ASP A 55 14.05 1.09 -19.27
CA ASP A 55 14.57 -0.29 -19.31
C ASP A 55 15.45 -0.65 -18.09
N ARG A 56 15.79 0.31 -17.23
CA ARG A 56 16.42 0.05 -15.92
C ARG A 56 15.40 -0.20 -14.81
N LEU A 57 14.14 0.18 -15.05
CA LEU A 57 13.06 0.10 -14.05
C LEU A 57 12.11 -1.07 -14.33
N ARG A 58 11.99 -1.51 -15.59
CA ARG A 58 11.15 -2.64 -15.98
C ARG A 58 12.01 -3.81 -16.46
N HIS A 59 11.62 -5.02 -16.07
CA HIS A 59 12.17 -6.25 -16.63
C HIS A 59 11.10 -7.01 -17.40
N THR A 60 11.56 -7.84 -18.35
CA THR A 60 10.68 -8.64 -19.20
C THR A 60 10.60 -10.05 -18.65
N PHE A 61 9.38 -10.52 -18.41
CA PHE A 61 9.07 -11.85 -17.91
C PHE A 61 8.19 -12.60 -18.91
N VAL A 62 8.18 -13.93 -18.81
CA VAL A 62 7.18 -14.78 -19.46
C VAL A 62 6.05 -15.06 -18.47
N LYS A 63 4.80 -15.08 -18.94
CA LYS A 63 3.63 -15.35 -18.09
C LYS A 63 3.66 -16.71 -17.41
N ASN A 64 4.25 -17.71 -18.07
CA ASN A 64 4.46 -19.04 -17.50
C ASN A 64 5.86 -19.54 -17.86
N ALA A 65 6.74 -19.62 -16.87
CA ALA A 65 8.11 -20.10 -17.03
C ALA A 65 8.20 -21.62 -17.31
N ASP A 66 7.14 -22.37 -16.99
CA ASP A 66 7.09 -23.83 -17.23
C ASP A 66 6.72 -24.19 -18.69
N ASP A 67 6.21 -23.21 -19.46
CA ASP A 67 5.88 -23.40 -20.88
C ASP A 67 6.95 -22.77 -21.77
N THR A 68 7.85 -23.63 -22.28
CA THR A 68 8.98 -23.20 -23.11
C THR A 68 8.55 -22.42 -24.36
N ASN A 69 7.33 -22.64 -24.88
CA ASN A 69 6.83 -21.90 -26.05
C ASN A 69 6.67 -20.41 -25.77
N GLN A 70 6.46 -20.03 -24.52
CA GLN A 70 6.26 -18.63 -24.12
C GLN A 70 7.54 -17.80 -24.19
N PHE A 71 8.71 -18.45 -24.10
CA PHE A 71 10.00 -17.77 -24.31
C PHE A 71 10.20 -17.35 -25.76
N ILE A 72 9.50 -17.96 -26.71
CA ILE A 72 9.63 -17.65 -28.15
C ILE A 72 8.52 -16.68 -28.58
N ALA A 73 7.30 -16.89 -28.09
CA ALA A 73 6.15 -16.11 -28.52
C ALA A 73 5.97 -14.84 -27.67
N ARG A 74 6.43 -13.70 -28.19
CA ARG A 74 6.36 -12.36 -27.57
C ARG A 74 5.00 -11.96 -26.97
N ARG A 75 3.88 -12.52 -27.48
CA ARG A 75 2.53 -12.29 -26.92
C ARG A 75 2.36 -12.78 -25.47
N TYR A 76 3.27 -13.63 -24.99
CA TYR A 76 3.31 -14.12 -23.62
C TYR A 76 4.32 -13.38 -22.74
N TRP A 77 4.97 -12.34 -23.26
CA TRP A 77 5.90 -11.53 -22.49
C TRP A 77 5.14 -10.39 -21.80
N GLU A 78 5.57 -10.07 -20.60
CA GLU A 78 5.06 -8.95 -19.83
C GLU A 78 6.22 -8.13 -19.26
N GLN A 79 6.00 -6.83 -19.13
CA GLN A 79 6.99 -5.91 -18.57
C GLN A 79 6.51 -5.43 -17.22
N VAL A 80 7.37 -5.58 -16.20
CA VAL A 80 7.00 -5.32 -14.81
C VAL A 80 8.14 -4.58 -14.10
N ILE A 81 7.76 -3.66 -13.22
CA ILE A 81 8.67 -3.05 -12.24
C ILE A 81 8.73 -4.01 -11.05
N ASP A 82 9.87 -4.65 -10.87
CA ASP A 82 10.13 -5.68 -9.86
C ASP A 82 11.03 -5.21 -8.70
N SER A 83 11.53 -3.98 -8.78
CA SER A 83 12.25 -3.31 -7.68
C SER A 83 11.25 -2.67 -6.71
N GLU A 84 11.28 -3.12 -5.45
CA GLU A 84 10.53 -2.52 -4.33
C GLU A 84 10.85 -1.03 -4.20
N TYR A 85 12.13 -0.69 -4.26
CA TYR A 85 12.58 0.69 -4.17
C TYR A 85 12.05 1.55 -5.33
N ALA A 86 12.09 1.03 -6.56
CA ALA A 86 11.58 1.75 -7.72
C ALA A 86 10.06 2.02 -7.60
N VAL A 87 9.29 1.04 -7.13
CA VAL A 87 7.85 1.23 -6.86
C VAL A 87 7.63 2.35 -5.83
N LEU A 88 8.37 2.33 -4.71
CA LEU A 88 8.25 3.36 -3.67
C LEU A 88 8.60 4.75 -4.21
N ARG A 89 9.67 4.88 -5.00
CA ARG A 89 10.09 6.14 -5.61
C ARG A 89 9.11 6.67 -6.66
N LEU A 90 8.39 5.78 -7.34
CA LEU A 90 7.40 6.13 -8.35
C LEU A 90 5.97 6.19 -7.78
N SER A 91 5.75 5.80 -6.53
CA SER A 91 4.44 5.64 -5.89
C SER A 91 3.50 6.84 -6.08
N THR A 92 4.02 8.05 -5.96
CA THR A 92 3.27 9.31 -6.13
C THR A 92 2.82 9.55 -7.57
N ARG A 93 3.48 8.92 -8.54
CA ARG A 93 3.26 9.06 -9.99
C ARG A 93 2.50 7.88 -10.60
N LEU A 94 2.48 6.73 -9.92
CA LEU A 94 1.76 5.54 -10.36
C LEU A 94 0.27 5.63 -10.07
N ARG A 95 -0.53 5.23 -11.06
CA ARG A 95 -1.99 5.13 -10.94
C ARG A 95 -2.39 3.85 -10.19
N SER A 96 -3.60 3.86 -9.62
CA SER A 96 -4.20 2.70 -8.94
C SER A 96 -4.22 1.44 -9.83
N ASP A 97 -4.58 1.55 -11.11
CA ASP A 97 -4.59 0.40 -12.04
C ASP A 97 -3.19 -0.18 -12.30
N ALA A 98 -2.16 0.66 -12.29
CA ALA A 98 -0.78 0.23 -12.45
C ALA A 98 -0.26 -0.50 -11.21
N LEU A 99 -0.52 0.06 -10.03
CA LEU A 99 -0.16 -0.54 -8.75
C LEU A 99 -0.85 -1.90 -8.58
N PHE A 100 -2.13 -2.00 -8.93
CA PHE A 100 -2.84 -3.27 -8.89
C PHE A 100 -2.21 -4.33 -9.82
N ARG A 101 -1.80 -3.95 -11.05
CA ARG A 101 -1.12 -4.86 -11.98
C ARG A 101 0.21 -5.37 -11.42
N ILE A 102 1.01 -4.49 -10.84
CA ILE A 102 2.31 -4.87 -10.23
C ILE A 102 2.07 -5.79 -9.03
N TYR A 103 1.09 -5.46 -8.18
CA TYR A 103 0.70 -6.28 -7.03
C TYR A 103 0.26 -7.69 -7.46
N ALA A 104 -0.66 -7.78 -8.43
CA ALA A 104 -1.19 -9.05 -8.92
C ALA A 104 -0.06 -9.92 -9.52
N TRP A 105 0.83 -9.31 -10.30
CA TRP A 105 2.01 -9.99 -10.82
C TRP A 105 2.91 -10.50 -9.68
N ALA A 106 3.30 -9.62 -8.74
CA ALA A 106 4.20 -9.96 -7.64
C ALA A 106 3.64 -11.11 -6.78
N ARG A 107 2.34 -11.09 -6.49
CA ARG A 107 1.64 -12.18 -5.79
C ARG A 107 1.70 -13.49 -6.59
N SER A 108 1.44 -13.44 -7.89
CA SER A 108 1.47 -14.64 -8.76
C SER A 108 2.87 -15.22 -8.94
N ALA A 109 3.90 -14.38 -8.97
CA ALA A 109 5.30 -14.76 -9.13
C ALA A 109 5.94 -15.22 -7.81
N GLY A 110 5.21 -15.21 -6.69
CA GLY A 110 5.75 -15.53 -5.37
C GLY A 110 6.71 -14.46 -4.81
N HIS A 111 6.69 -13.24 -5.35
CA HIS A 111 7.54 -12.14 -4.91
C HIS A 111 6.92 -11.43 -3.71
N GLY A 112 6.95 -12.08 -2.54
CA GLY A 112 6.21 -11.65 -1.35
C GLY A 112 6.52 -10.23 -0.86
N SER A 113 7.79 -9.83 -0.79
CA SER A 113 8.18 -8.49 -0.32
C SER A 113 7.60 -7.37 -1.21
N LEU A 114 7.84 -7.44 -2.52
CA LEU A 114 7.24 -6.55 -3.51
C LEU A 114 5.71 -6.56 -3.47
N ALA A 115 5.09 -7.73 -3.34
CA ALA A 115 3.63 -7.82 -3.22
C ALA A 115 3.14 -7.06 -1.99
N GLY A 116 3.84 -7.14 -0.85
CA GLY A 116 3.52 -6.40 0.37
C GLY A 116 3.65 -4.89 0.16
N THR A 117 4.81 -4.44 -0.32
CA THR A 117 5.10 -3.01 -0.58
C THR A 117 4.10 -2.38 -1.55
N VAL A 118 3.82 -3.04 -2.68
CA VAL A 118 2.90 -2.51 -3.69
C VAL A 118 1.47 -2.48 -3.16
N PHE A 119 1.09 -3.47 -2.36
CA PHE A 119 -0.25 -3.55 -1.74
C PHE A 119 -0.49 -2.38 -0.79
N GLU A 120 0.48 -2.04 0.06
CA GLU A 120 0.43 -0.88 0.95
C GLU A 120 0.28 0.43 0.16
N VAL A 121 1.17 0.66 -0.82
CA VAL A 121 1.11 1.83 -1.71
C VAL A 121 -0.23 1.92 -2.45
N TYR A 122 -0.77 0.77 -2.87
CA TYR A 122 -2.06 0.70 -3.53
C TYR A 122 -3.22 1.13 -2.62
N VAL A 123 -3.22 0.70 -1.35
CA VAL A 123 -4.23 1.13 -0.37
C VAL A 123 -4.16 2.64 -0.12
N HIS A 124 -2.96 3.19 0.06
CA HIS A 124 -2.77 4.64 0.21
C HIS A 124 -3.26 5.41 -1.03
N ARG A 125 -3.02 4.87 -2.22
CA ARG A 125 -3.50 5.44 -3.49
C ARG A 125 -5.02 5.44 -3.56
N LEU A 126 -5.66 4.31 -3.25
CA LEU A 126 -7.12 4.21 -3.23
C LEU A 126 -7.74 5.22 -2.25
N ALA A 127 -7.12 5.45 -1.09
CA ALA A 127 -7.59 6.44 -0.13
C ALA A 127 -7.50 7.86 -0.68
N ALA A 128 -6.36 8.22 -1.28
CA ALA A 128 -6.16 9.55 -1.88
C ALA A 128 -7.11 9.82 -3.06
N ASP A 129 -7.45 8.79 -3.83
CA ASP A 129 -8.40 8.87 -4.94
C ASP A 129 -9.87 8.80 -4.48
N ASN A 130 -10.15 8.74 -3.17
CA ASN A 130 -11.49 8.53 -2.59
C ASN A 130 -12.19 7.25 -3.09
N MET A 131 -11.40 6.22 -3.40
CA MET A 131 -11.84 4.93 -3.92
C MET A 131 -11.72 3.79 -2.90
N LEU A 132 -11.08 4.04 -1.74
CA LEU A 132 -10.94 3.02 -0.69
C LEU A 132 -12.30 2.69 -0.07
N ARG A 133 -12.73 1.44 -0.21
CA ARG A 133 -13.96 0.90 0.37
C ARG A 133 -13.63 -0.32 1.21
N LEU A 134 -13.71 -0.18 2.53
CA LEU A 134 -13.33 -1.23 3.45
C LEU A 134 -14.54 -2.05 3.90
N GLN A 135 -14.36 -3.36 3.91
CA GLN A 135 -15.25 -4.34 4.50
C GLN A 135 -14.56 -4.91 5.74
N ILE A 136 -15.14 -4.71 6.92
CA ILE A 136 -14.52 -5.05 8.21
C ILE A 136 -15.38 -6.01 9.02
N SER A 137 -14.73 -6.85 9.82
CA SER A 137 -15.35 -7.68 10.83
C SER A 137 -14.54 -7.60 12.12
N GLU A 138 -15.22 -7.69 13.27
CA GLU A 138 -14.53 -7.68 14.55
C GLU A 138 -13.54 -8.85 14.63
N TYR A 139 -12.33 -8.55 15.09
CA TYR A 139 -11.26 -9.51 15.18
C TYR A 139 -11.50 -10.45 16.38
N ASP A 140 -11.78 -11.72 16.07
CA ASP A 140 -11.84 -12.79 17.06
C ASP A 140 -10.49 -13.50 17.15
N GLN A 141 -10.00 -13.70 18.38
CA GLN A 141 -8.66 -14.23 18.63
C GLN A 141 -8.67 -15.78 18.54
N PRO A 142 -7.63 -16.43 17.98
CA PRO A 142 -7.59 -17.89 17.77
C PRO A 142 -7.72 -18.80 19.02
N ALA A 143 -7.89 -18.25 20.23
CA ALA A 143 -7.92 -19.02 21.48
C ALA A 143 -9.19 -19.88 21.67
N PHE A 144 -10.18 -19.79 20.78
CA PHE A 144 -11.48 -20.45 20.95
C PHE A 144 -11.80 -21.57 19.96
N ARG A 145 -10.89 -21.97 19.05
CA ARG A 145 -11.28 -22.89 17.95
C ARG A 145 -10.28 -23.99 17.62
N LYS A 146 -10.83 -25.06 17.03
CA LYS A 146 -10.10 -26.19 16.47
C LYS A 146 -9.28 -25.74 15.25
N PRO A 147 -8.14 -26.38 14.95
CA PRO A 147 -7.21 -25.99 13.89
C PRO A 147 -7.79 -25.81 12.47
N ASN A 148 -8.99 -26.33 12.20
CA ASN A 148 -9.57 -26.43 10.84
C ASN A 148 -10.98 -25.82 10.71
N GLU A 149 -11.43 -25.00 11.66
CA GLU A 149 -12.70 -24.28 11.50
C GLU A 149 -12.47 -22.94 10.79
N PRO A 150 -12.97 -22.74 9.55
CA PRO A 150 -12.85 -21.46 8.86
C PRO A 150 -13.53 -20.35 9.66
N ARG A 151 -12.91 -19.18 9.70
CA ARG A 151 -13.50 -18.00 10.34
C ARG A 151 -14.68 -17.52 9.48
N ALA A 152 -15.90 -17.78 9.94
CA ALA A 152 -17.06 -17.13 9.35
C ALA A 152 -17.10 -15.66 9.82
N TYR A 153 -16.42 -14.78 9.09
CA TYR A 153 -16.53 -13.34 9.32
C TYR A 153 -17.79 -12.80 8.67
N ALA A 154 -18.54 -12.01 9.44
CA ALA A 154 -19.66 -11.23 8.94
C ALA A 154 -19.16 -9.81 8.63
N PHE A 155 -18.57 -9.64 7.45
CA PHE A 155 -18.04 -8.35 7.03
C PHE A 155 -19.15 -7.33 6.82
N LYS A 156 -18.87 -6.09 7.24
CA LYS A 156 -19.75 -4.93 7.07
C LYS A 156 -18.95 -3.77 6.48
N PRO A 157 -19.58 -2.92 5.65
CA PRO A 157 -18.92 -1.75 5.11
C PRO A 157 -18.56 -0.78 6.23
N LEU A 158 -17.33 -0.24 6.18
CA LEU A 158 -16.89 0.87 7.02
C LEU A 158 -17.02 2.17 6.23
N LEU A 159 -17.73 3.14 6.78
CA LEU A 159 -17.92 4.45 6.16
C LEU A 159 -16.72 5.35 6.48
N LEU A 160 -15.93 5.65 5.45
CA LEU A 160 -14.77 6.53 5.52
C LEU A 160 -15.17 7.94 5.10
N ARG A 161 -14.67 8.96 5.79
CA ARG A 161 -14.89 10.36 5.40
C ARG A 161 -14.12 10.66 4.11
N ALA A 162 -14.82 11.13 3.09
CA ALA A 162 -14.19 11.58 1.84
C ALA A 162 -13.32 12.83 2.07
N GLY A 163 -12.16 12.89 1.42
CA GLY A 163 -11.19 13.97 1.55
C GLY A 163 -9.87 13.65 0.86
N THR A 164 -8.82 14.41 1.17
CA THR A 164 -7.48 14.22 0.60
C THR A 164 -6.58 13.41 1.54
N ALA A 165 -5.47 12.91 0.99
CA ALA A 165 -4.47 12.16 1.74
C ALA A 165 -3.24 13.02 2.04
N ALA A 166 -2.73 12.92 3.26
CA ALA A 166 -1.53 13.62 3.72
C ALA A 166 -0.40 12.61 3.98
N GLN A 167 0.76 12.82 3.33
CA GLN A 167 1.98 12.06 3.61
C GLN A 167 2.92 12.88 4.49
N TRP A 168 2.73 12.86 5.81
CA TRP A 168 3.43 13.78 6.73
C TRP A 168 4.09 13.06 7.90
N GLY A 169 5.25 13.57 8.31
CA GLY A 169 5.96 13.10 9.51
C GLY A 169 6.62 11.73 9.34
N THR A 170 7.63 11.47 10.15
CA THR A 170 8.30 10.16 10.25
C THR A 170 8.12 9.58 11.64
N SER A 171 8.68 8.39 11.90
CA SER A 171 8.73 7.78 13.24
C SER A 171 9.17 8.74 14.35
N ASP A 172 9.98 9.75 14.02
CA ASP A 172 10.64 10.62 14.99
C ASP A 172 9.87 11.91 15.30
N ASP A 173 9.01 12.38 14.38
CA ASP A 173 8.37 13.71 14.48
C ASP A 173 6.86 13.72 14.18
N TYR A 174 6.24 12.55 13.97
CA TYR A 174 4.84 12.42 13.56
C TYR A 174 3.83 13.13 14.45
N LYS A 175 4.08 13.24 15.77
CA LYS A 175 3.08 13.75 16.74
C LYS A 175 2.53 15.13 16.35
N SER A 176 3.43 16.06 16.04
CA SER A 176 3.05 17.43 15.67
C SER A 176 2.34 17.52 14.30
N TYR A 177 2.58 16.55 13.41
CA TYR A 177 1.89 16.45 12.13
C TYR A 177 0.51 15.83 12.30
N LEU A 178 0.37 14.81 13.15
CA LEU A 178 -0.91 14.19 13.47
C LEU A 178 -1.85 15.14 14.22
N GLU A 179 -1.34 15.99 15.12
CA GLU A 179 -2.15 17.03 15.77
C GLU A 179 -2.72 18.01 14.73
N LYS A 180 -1.90 18.46 13.78
CA LYS A 180 -2.36 19.32 12.68
C LYS A 180 -3.36 18.60 11.80
N TRP A 181 -3.07 17.36 11.40
CA TRP A 181 -3.95 16.56 10.56
C TRP A 181 -5.28 16.24 11.24
N ARG A 182 -5.29 15.99 12.55
CA ARG A 182 -6.51 15.75 13.35
C ARG A 182 -7.48 16.93 13.22
N ASP A 183 -6.95 18.15 13.30
CA ASP A 183 -7.74 19.38 13.32
C ASP A 183 -8.06 19.89 11.90
N ASP A 184 -7.41 19.34 10.88
CA ASP A 184 -7.67 19.59 9.46
C ASP A 184 -9.01 18.96 9.01
N ASP A 185 -9.80 19.65 8.21
CA ASP A 185 -11.06 19.11 7.66
C ASP A 185 -10.97 18.71 6.19
N GLU A 186 -9.89 19.09 5.50
CA GLU A 186 -9.61 18.74 4.10
C GLU A 186 -8.97 17.34 4.01
N HIS A 187 -7.99 17.07 4.87
CA HIS A 187 -7.28 15.80 4.88
C HIS A 187 -8.00 14.77 5.75
N THR A 188 -8.42 13.65 5.16
CA THR A 188 -9.15 12.57 5.85
C THR A 188 -8.40 11.26 5.91
N TYR A 189 -7.26 11.16 5.21
CA TYR A 189 -6.34 10.04 5.27
C TYR A 189 -4.92 10.54 5.57
N TRP A 190 -4.19 9.84 6.42
CA TRP A 190 -2.80 10.13 6.74
C TRP A 190 -1.96 8.87 6.64
N PHE A 191 -0.75 8.99 6.12
CA PHE A 191 0.26 7.95 6.14
C PHE A 191 1.65 8.59 6.31
N PRO A 192 2.62 7.88 6.90
CA PRO A 192 3.92 8.45 7.23
C PRO A 192 4.78 8.66 5.99
N ALA A 193 5.68 9.64 6.06
CA ALA A 193 6.73 9.89 5.07
C ALA A 193 7.99 9.03 5.34
N CYS A 194 7.81 7.78 5.77
CA CYS A 194 8.87 6.81 6.02
C CYS A 194 8.34 5.37 5.95
N ASP A 195 9.20 4.43 5.57
CA ASP A 195 8.82 3.03 5.34
C ASP A 195 8.91 2.16 6.61
N ASN A 196 9.32 2.74 7.75
CA ASN A 196 9.57 2.02 9.00
C ASN A 196 8.72 2.53 10.16
N PHE A 197 7.54 3.09 9.86
CA PHE A 197 6.63 3.51 10.90
C PHE A 197 6.08 2.27 11.64
N PRO A 198 6.12 2.21 12.97
CA PRO A 198 5.80 0.97 13.66
C PRO A 198 4.28 0.78 13.82
N ASN A 199 3.84 -0.49 13.81
CA ASN A 199 2.50 -1.00 14.19
C ASN A 199 1.27 -0.53 13.40
N ILE A 200 1.37 0.52 12.60
CA ILE A 200 0.33 0.97 11.67
C ILE A 200 1.00 1.56 10.43
N ASP A 201 0.32 1.55 9.30
CA ASP A 201 0.80 2.19 8.07
C ASP A 201 0.01 3.47 7.76
N SER A 202 -1.18 3.63 8.33
CA SER A 202 -2.01 4.82 8.07
C SER A 202 -3.11 5.05 9.11
N ILE A 203 -3.71 6.23 9.05
CA ILE A 203 -4.86 6.65 9.86
C ILE A 203 -5.92 7.24 8.93
N VAL A 204 -7.19 6.92 9.16
CA VAL A 204 -8.32 7.44 8.38
C VAL A 204 -9.42 7.99 9.29
N LYS A 205 -10.04 9.09 8.89
CA LYS A 205 -11.23 9.65 9.55
C LYS A 205 -12.49 8.89 9.12
N LEU A 206 -13.32 8.54 10.09
CA LEU A 206 -14.58 7.85 9.86
C LEU A 206 -15.70 8.86 9.66
N GLU A 207 -16.76 8.47 8.95
CA GLU A 207 -17.98 9.25 8.94
C GLU A 207 -18.61 9.28 10.34
N SER A 208 -19.21 10.41 10.69
CA SER A 208 -19.91 10.54 11.96
C SER A 208 -21.26 9.84 11.92
N THR A 209 -21.53 9.01 12.93
CA THR A 209 -22.82 8.35 13.11
C THR A 209 -23.85 9.25 13.81
N ALA A 210 -23.43 10.41 14.32
CA ALA A 210 -24.28 11.35 15.06
C ALA A 210 -24.19 12.78 14.51
N SER A 211 -25.34 13.39 14.25
CA SER A 211 -25.43 14.76 13.73
C SER A 211 -24.67 15.77 14.61
N GLY A 212 -23.73 16.50 14.01
CA GLY A 212 -22.98 17.58 14.67
C GLY A 212 -21.74 17.15 15.46
N LYS A 213 -21.33 15.88 15.44
CA LYS A 213 -20.08 15.41 16.03
C LYS A 213 -19.06 15.04 14.96
N LYS A 214 -17.76 15.21 15.23
CA LYS A 214 -16.69 14.62 14.41
C LYS A 214 -16.76 13.09 14.53
N GLY A 215 -16.53 12.38 13.42
CA GLY A 215 -16.40 10.93 13.45
C GLY A 215 -15.12 10.49 14.16
N GLY A 216 -15.04 9.21 14.52
CA GLY A 216 -13.82 8.61 15.07
C GLY A 216 -12.70 8.49 14.04
N VAL A 217 -11.59 7.89 14.45
CA VAL A 217 -10.47 7.53 13.55
C VAL A 217 -10.21 6.04 13.59
N ALA A 218 -9.70 5.49 12.48
CA ALA A 218 -9.21 4.14 12.41
C ALA A 218 -7.72 4.13 12.09
N TYR A 219 -6.97 3.36 12.89
CA TYR A 219 -5.60 2.98 12.62
C TYR A 219 -5.59 1.77 11.70
N LEU A 220 -4.87 1.85 10.60
CA LEU A 220 -4.83 0.82 9.58
C LEU A 220 -3.44 0.20 9.52
N GLN A 221 -3.37 -1.11 9.62
CA GLN A 221 -2.20 -1.91 9.30
C GLN A 221 -2.51 -2.72 8.04
N VAL A 222 -1.90 -2.36 6.93
CA VAL A 222 -1.95 -3.07 5.65
C VAL A 222 -0.95 -4.21 5.70
N THR A 223 -1.39 -5.41 5.31
CA THR A 223 -0.50 -6.57 5.33
C THR A 223 -0.98 -7.66 4.38
N ILE A 224 -0.03 -8.33 3.74
CA ILE A 224 -0.27 -9.57 3.00
C ILE A 224 0.16 -10.80 3.80
N ALA A 225 0.81 -10.60 4.95
CA ALA A 225 1.32 -11.68 5.78
C ALA A 225 0.19 -12.35 6.55
N GLU A 226 0.32 -13.64 6.80
CA GLU A 226 -0.64 -14.38 7.64
C GLU A 226 -0.52 -14.01 9.12
N GLN A 227 0.58 -13.39 9.53
CA GLN A 227 0.84 -13.01 10.90
C GLN A 227 1.41 -11.59 10.96
N HIS A 228 0.97 -10.81 11.94
CA HIS A 228 1.48 -9.45 12.16
C HIS A 228 1.54 -9.09 13.64
N ASP A 229 2.54 -8.31 14.01
CA ASP A 229 2.71 -7.84 15.37
C ASP A 229 1.82 -6.62 15.68
N ILE A 230 1.37 -6.50 16.92
CA ILE A 230 0.61 -5.37 17.44
C ILE A 230 1.19 -4.94 18.79
N SER A 231 1.26 -3.63 19.01
CA SER A 231 1.75 -3.03 20.24
C SER A 231 0.67 -2.17 20.88
N SER A 232 0.10 -2.65 21.99
CA SER A 232 -0.88 -1.89 22.76
C SER A 232 -0.27 -0.59 23.30
N THR A 233 1.01 -0.59 23.67
CA THR A 233 1.72 0.59 24.19
C THR A 233 1.78 1.70 23.15
N GLN A 234 2.22 1.40 21.93
CA GLN A 234 2.32 2.41 20.88
C GLN A 234 0.95 2.96 20.49
N LEU A 235 -0.05 2.08 20.32
CA LEU A 235 -1.41 2.53 20.01
C LEU A 235 -1.97 3.43 21.12
N THR A 236 -1.64 3.15 22.38
CA THR A 236 -2.07 3.99 23.52
C THR A 236 -1.36 5.35 23.53
N GLU A 237 -0.09 5.40 23.11
CA GLU A 237 0.61 6.67 22.92
C GLU A 237 -0.06 7.51 21.83
N MET A 238 -0.45 6.89 20.71
CA MET A 238 -1.15 7.57 19.63
C MET A 238 -2.56 8.05 20.04
N ASP A 239 -3.26 7.29 20.88
CA ASP A 239 -4.57 7.67 21.41
C ASP A 239 -4.53 9.01 22.17
N THR A 240 -3.38 9.40 22.74
CA THR A 240 -3.23 10.71 23.42
C THR A 240 -3.48 11.90 22.48
N ILE A 241 -3.26 11.72 21.17
CA ILE A 241 -3.51 12.74 20.15
C ILE A 241 -5.01 12.84 19.85
N PHE A 242 -5.73 11.72 19.87
CA PHE A 242 -7.14 11.64 19.46
C PHE A 242 -8.13 11.61 20.64
N GLY A 243 -7.65 11.49 21.89
CA GLY A 243 -8.45 11.49 23.12
C GLY A 243 -8.96 12.87 23.56
N VAL A 244 -9.24 13.77 22.62
CA VAL A 244 -9.80 15.11 22.85
C VAL A 244 -11.33 15.07 22.89
N ALA A 245 -11.95 15.96 23.67
CA ALA A 245 -13.38 15.95 23.98
C ALA A 245 -14.33 15.95 22.77
N ASP A 246 -13.87 16.40 21.60
CA ASP A 246 -14.64 16.49 20.36
C ASP A 246 -14.67 15.20 19.52
N ILE A 247 -13.87 14.18 19.86
CA ILE A 247 -13.88 12.86 19.23
C ILE A 247 -14.59 11.88 20.19
N PRO A 248 -15.85 11.52 19.92
CA PRO A 248 -16.71 10.84 20.89
C PRO A 248 -16.40 9.35 21.06
N GLU A 249 -15.67 8.75 20.12
CA GLU A 249 -15.35 7.32 20.11
C GLU A 249 -13.84 7.09 20.13
N PRO A 250 -13.34 6.10 20.91
CA PRO A 250 -11.93 5.76 20.89
C PRO A 250 -11.51 5.30 19.50
N PRO A 251 -10.26 5.59 19.07
CA PRO A 251 -9.70 5.06 17.85
C PRO A 251 -9.86 3.53 17.74
N ILE A 252 -10.20 3.05 16.55
CA ILE A 252 -10.28 1.60 16.27
C ILE A 252 -9.03 1.15 15.53
N TYR A 253 -8.66 -0.13 15.68
CA TYR A 253 -7.57 -0.75 14.93
C TYR A 253 -8.12 -1.70 13.86
N ILE A 254 -7.58 -1.66 12.65
CA ILE A 254 -7.98 -2.51 11.53
C ILE A 254 -6.74 -3.07 10.84
N ALA A 255 -6.61 -4.40 10.83
CA ALA A 255 -5.69 -5.07 9.92
C ALA A 255 -6.36 -5.26 8.55
N ILE A 256 -5.77 -4.70 7.49
CA ILE A 256 -6.25 -4.76 6.11
C ILE A 256 -5.49 -5.86 5.38
N CYS A 257 -6.20 -6.95 5.07
CA CYS A 257 -5.70 -8.06 4.27
C CYS A 257 -6.11 -7.91 2.80
N PRO A 258 -5.49 -8.67 1.87
CA PRO A 258 -5.83 -8.65 0.44
C PRO A 258 -7.27 -8.97 0.12
N ASP A 259 -7.81 -9.98 0.77
CA ASP A 259 -9.09 -10.58 0.39
C ASP A 259 -9.76 -11.24 1.61
N PRO A 260 -11.06 -11.58 1.51
CA PRO A 260 -11.79 -12.21 2.60
C PRO A 260 -11.15 -13.51 3.10
N THR A 261 -10.50 -14.27 2.21
CA THR A 261 -9.85 -15.54 2.56
C THR A 261 -8.62 -15.28 3.42
N SER A 262 -7.78 -14.32 3.04
CA SER A 262 -6.63 -13.90 3.85
C SER A 262 -7.04 -13.42 5.25
N CYS A 263 -8.17 -12.69 5.37
CA CYS A 263 -8.68 -12.32 6.70
C CYS A 263 -8.94 -13.54 7.60
N GLN A 264 -9.42 -14.65 7.03
CA GLN A 264 -9.78 -15.86 7.79
C GLN A 264 -8.58 -16.57 8.42
N THR A 265 -7.41 -16.47 7.80
CA THR A 265 -6.18 -17.10 8.31
C THR A 265 -5.32 -16.13 9.11
N PHE A 266 -5.49 -14.82 8.92
CA PHE A 266 -4.67 -13.76 9.54
C PHE A 266 -4.61 -13.79 11.08
N VAL A 267 -3.43 -13.69 11.68
CA VAL A 267 -3.23 -13.73 13.14
C VAL A 267 -2.45 -12.50 13.61
N LEU A 268 -3.01 -11.79 14.59
CA LEU A 268 -2.27 -10.80 15.37
C LEU A 268 -1.47 -11.44 16.49
N ASN A 269 -0.23 -10.98 16.64
CA ASN A 269 0.74 -11.39 17.64
C ASN A 269 1.35 -10.17 18.37
N PRO A 270 2.01 -10.36 19.52
CA PRO A 270 1.87 -11.51 20.38
C PRO A 270 0.51 -11.51 21.11
N ARG A 271 0.07 -12.69 21.56
CA ARG A 271 -1.28 -12.88 22.16
C ARG A 271 -1.61 -11.93 23.32
N ASN A 272 -0.63 -11.62 24.17
CA ASN A 272 -0.79 -10.70 25.30
C ASN A 272 -1.09 -9.27 24.82
N GLU A 273 -0.40 -8.79 23.78
CA GLU A 273 -0.63 -7.45 23.22
C GLU A 273 -2.00 -7.34 22.56
N VAL A 274 -2.45 -8.40 21.88
CA VAL A 274 -3.81 -8.47 21.34
C VAL A 274 -4.86 -8.36 22.46
N LEU A 275 -4.67 -9.08 23.57
CA LEU A 275 -5.60 -9.04 24.71
C LEU A 275 -5.61 -7.66 25.37
N LEU A 276 -4.45 -7.00 25.50
CA LEU A 276 -4.35 -5.65 26.04
C LEU A 276 -5.04 -4.63 25.12
N THR A 277 -4.77 -4.71 23.81
CA THR A 277 -5.39 -3.83 22.80
C THR A 277 -6.92 -3.96 22.82
N ARG A 278 -7.46 -5.19 22.87
CA ARG A 278 -8.92 -5.41 22.90
C ARG A 278 -9.62 -4.91 24.16
N ARG A 279 -8.88 -4.65 25.25
CA ARG A 279 -9.45 -4.06 26.47
C ARG A 279 -9.66 -2.56 26.36
N THR A 280 -8.85 -1.87 25.55
CA THR A 280 -8.87 -0.41 25.44
C THR A 280 -9.55 0.07 24.17
N ARG A 281 -9.52 -0.71 23.10
CA ARG A 281 -10.10 -0.36 21.79
C ARG A 281 -10.65 -1.57 21.05
N ARG A 282 -11.50 -1.31 20.06
CA ARG A 282 -12.03 -2.34 19.17
C ARG A 282 -10.98 -2.69 18.11
N VAL A 283 -10.83 -3.98 17.85
CA VAL A 283 -9.87 -4.53 16.90
C VAL A 283 -10.67 -5.22 15.80
N PHE A 284 -10.32 -4.95 14.55
CA PHE A 284 -10.96 -5.50 13.38
C PHE A 284 -9.94 -6.11 12.44
N VAL A 285 -10.43 -7.01 11.60
CA VAL A 285 -9.78 -7.39 10.35
C VAL A 285 -10.70 -6.99 9.21
N GLY A 286 -10.12 -6.57 8.10
CA GLY A 286 -10.88 -6.19 6.92
C GLY A 286 -10.09 -6.41 5.64
N TYR A 287 -10.77 -6.17 4.55
CA TYR A 287 -10.21 -6.12 3.20
C TYR A 287 -10.87 -4.95 2.49
N PHE A 288 -10.32 -4.51 1.35
CA PHE A 288 -11.03 -3.56 0.50
C PHE A 288 -11.80 -4.31 -0.58
N GLU A 289 -12.96 -3.79 -0.97
CA GLU A 289 -13.60 -4.25 -2.21
C GLU A 289 -12.75 -3.82 -3.39
N GLU A 290 -12.22 -4.78 -4.14
CA GLU A 290 -11.58 -4.49 -5.41
C GLU A 290 -12.54 -3.65 -6.25
N TYR A 291 -12.14 -2.41 -6.54
CA TYR A 291 -12.84 -1.60 -7.52
C TYR A 291 -12.87 -2.41 -8.81
N GLN A 292 -14.05 -2.59 -9.40
CA GLN A 292 -14.26 -3.33 -10.65
C GLN A 292 -13.51 -2.65 -11.81
N LEU A 293 -12.18 -2.76 -11.84
CA LEU A 293 -11.36 -2.69 -13.04
C LEU A 293 -11.40 -4.06 -13.76
N ALA A 294 -11.85 -5.10 -13.05
CA ALA A 294 -12.14 -6.43 -13.56
C ALA A 294 -13.55 -6.54 -14.15
N THR A 295 -13.83 -5.79 -15.22
CA THR A 295 -14.80 -6.24 -16.24
C THR A 295 -14.18 -6.09 -17.62
N ALA A 296 -13.25 -7.01 -17.90
CA ALA A 296 -13.04 -7.55 -19.23
C ALA A 296 -12.63 -9.02 -19.05
N ALA A 297 -13.62 -9.85 -18.73
CA ALA A 297 -13.54 -11.24 -19.13
C ALA A 297 -13.60 -11.23 -20.67
N ASP A 298 -12.54 -11.76 -21.29
CA ASP A 298 -12.29 -11.95 -22.73
C ASP A 298 -11.32 -10.96 -23.40
N GLY A 299 -10.08 -11.41 -23.63
CA GLY A 299 -9.18 -10.83 -24.64
C GLY A 299 -8.19 -9.77 -24.15
N PRO A 300 -7.17 -9.42 -24.96
CA PRO A 300 -5.87 -8.94 -24.52
C PRO A 300 -5.99 -7.66 -23.69
N MET A 301 -5.16 -7.54 -22.66
CA MET A 301 -4.89 -6.33 -21.86
C MET A 301 -4.30 -5.19 -22.72
N ASN A 302 -5.02 -4.80 -23.77
CA ASN A 302 -4.76 -3.72 -24.71
C ASN A 302 -6.07 -2.96 -24.83
N ASN A 303 -6.03 -1.66 -24.51
CA ASN A 303 -7.12 -0.69 -24.58
C ASN A 303 -7.95 -0.54 -23.30
N ILE A 304 -7.28 -0.12 -22.23
CA ILE A 304 -7.94 0.80 -21.30
C ILE A 304 -8.03 2.13 -22.03
N SER A 305 -9.25 2.56 -22.34
CA SER A 305 -9.55 3.93 -22.75
C SER A 305 -8.99 4.86 -21.67
N VAL A 306 -7.94 5.60 -22.01
CA VAL A 306 -7.41 6.68 -21.19
C VAL A 306 -8.52 7.73 -21.06
N LYS A 307 -9.36 7.59 -20.02
CA LYS A 307 -10.14 8.74 -19.57
C LYS A 307 -9.15 9.87 -19.29
N PRO A 308 -9.47 11.11 -19.71
CA PRO A 308 -8.58 12.25 -19.50
C PRO A 308 -8.18 12.31 -18.03
N ALA A 309 -6.91 12.64 -17.80
CA ALA A 309 -6.33 12.74 -16.47
C ALA A 309 -7.26 13.53 -15.54
N PRO A 310 -7.57 13.03 -14.32
CA PRO A 310 -7.95 13.92 -13.25
C PRO A 310 -6.88 15.01 -13.12
N PRO A 311 -7.23 16.26 -12.77
CA PRO A 311 -6.26 17.31 -12.55
C PRO A 311 -5.21 16.91 -11.51
N GLU A 312 -4.07 17.60 -11.51
CA GLU A 312 -2.89 17.35 -10.68
C GLU A 312 -3.21 16.88 -9.25
N HIS A 313 -2.44 15.89 -8.80
CA HIS A 313 -2.66 15.05 -7.64
C HIS A 313 -2.92 15.80 -6.32
N ASN A 314 -3.85 15.29 -5.51
CA ASN A 314 -4.17 15.81 -4.17
C ASN A 314 -3.29 15.22 -3.05
N TYR A 315 -1.96 15.26 -3.19
CA TYR A 315 -1.06 14.98 -2.08
C TYR A 315 -0.35 16.26 -1.65
N ASP A 316 -0.56 16.71 -0.41
CA ASP A 316 0.36 17.68 0.19
C ASP A 316 1.59 16.92 0.69
N THR A 317 2.64 16.85 -0.13
CA THR A 317 3.96 16.39 0.31
C THR A 317 4.71 17.57 0.93
N ARG A 318 4.63 17.75 2.25
CA ARG A 318 5.54 18.67 2.95
C ARG A 318 6.93 18.04 3.08
N ASN A 319 7.70 18.10 2.01
CA ASN A 319 9.10 17.73 2.03
C ASN A 319 9.86 18.57 3.06
N LYS A 320 10.73 17.88 3.82
CA LYS A 320 11.75 18.46 4.70
C LYS A 320 12.37 19.69 4.04
N ARG A 321 12.54 20.76 4.82
CA ARG A 321 13.46 21.85 4.51
C ARG A 321 14.73 21.27 3.90
N GLN A 322 15.03 21.65 2.67
CA GLN A 322 16.39 21.58 2.13
C GLN A 322 17.30 22.16 3.22
N ARG A 323 18.14 21.33 3.84
CA ARG A 323 19.30 21.85 4.53
C ARG A 323 20.20 22.38 3.43
N SER A 324 20.19 23.70 3.29
CA SER A 324 21.21 24.45 2.59
C SER A 324 22.57 24.21 3.25
N SER A 325 23.55 23.92 2.39
CA SER A 325 25.01 23.95 2.60
C SER A 325 25.65 22.72 3.23
#